data_AF-A0A9D1P573-F1
#
_entry.id   AF-A0A9D1P573-F1
#
_cell.length_a   1.000
_cell.length_b   1.000
_cell.length_c   1.000
_cell.angle_alpha   90.00
_cell.angle_beta   90.00
_cell.angle_gamma   90.00
#
_symmetry.space_group_name_H-M   'P 1'
#
loop_
_entity.id
_entity.type
_entity.pdbx_description
1 polymer ?
#
loop_
_entity_poly.entity_id
_entity_poly.type
_entity_poly.pdbx_seq_one_letter_code
_entity_poly.pdbx_strand_id
1 'polypeptide(L)'
;MRKIDWKVAFAALGLHWLAVIAAYCVMRATTPGTGTLLAMLEARFTTAGDAPHYLFLATEGYQATGEQANLIVFYPLYPLLMRLLSFVTGNAAISGVLISQISFSAASVVLFRLIEKDHSARAAWLGTLLMVLYPFCVFTMGVFTEGLFLLLTLLTLSAIRERRYLAAGIFGFLAAFTRTQGMLLLAPALYEWIVSRKSRRGWFVFLIPLGFGAYLLLNRVLQGSFFRFLEHQAAPPWYQTTKWVSENLAQHFDMAQ
;
A
#
# COMPACT_ATOMS: atom_id res chain seq x y z
N MET A 1 -1.76 22.23 -17.17
CA MET A 1 -1.06 21.34 -16.21
C MET A 1 0.08 22.11 -15.57
N ARG A 2 0.03 22.44 -14.26
CA ARG A 2 1.20 23.00 -13.56
C ARG A 2 2.34 21.96 -13.58
N LYS A 3 3.58 22.40 -13.83
CA LYS A 3 4.78 21.55 -13.92
C LYS A 3 4.87 20.61 -12.70
N ILE A 4 5.23 19.36 -12.91
CA ILE A 4 5.51 18.41 -11.82
C ILE A 4 6.65 18.99 -10.99
N ASP A 5 6.42 19.19 -9.70
CA ASP A 5 7.45 19.72 -8.81
C ASP A 5 8.36 18.58 -8.37
N TRP A 6 9.26 18.21 -9.28
CA TRP A 6 10.24 17.13 -9.06
C TRP A 6 11.10 17.39 -7.82
N LYS A 7 11.26 18.64 -7.39
CA LYS A 7 12.00 18.97 -6.16
C LYS A 7 11.35 18.34 -4.93
N VAL A 8 10.02 18.33 -4.86
CA VAL A 8 9.28 17.68 -3.75
C VAL A 8 9.53 16.17 -3.77
N ALA A 9 9.44 15.54 -4.93
CA ALA A 9 9.68 14.09 -5.07
C ALA A 9 11.10 13.70 -4.63
N PHE A 10 12.11 14.41 -5.14
CA PHE A 10 13.51 14.14 -4.81
C PHE A 10 13.85 14.48 -3.36
N ALA A 11 13.32 15.58 -2.82
CA ALA A 11 13.52 15.93 -1.41
C ALA A 11 12.88 14.89 -0.48
N ALA A 12 11.65 14.44 -0.79
CA ALA A 12 10.97 13.40 -0.04
C ALA A 12 11.77 12.10 -0.07
N LEU A 13 12.20 11.65 -1.25
CA LEU A 13 12.98 10.43 -1.39
C LEU A 13 14.33 10.51 -0.66
N GLY A 14 15.07 11.60 -0.88
CA GLY A 14 16.39 11.81 -0.26
C GLY A 14 16.31 11.88 1.26
N LEU A 15 15.36 12.65 1.81
CA LEU A 15 15.17 12.76 3.24
C LEU A 15 14.75 11.42 3.87
N HIS A 16 13.88 10.68 3.19
CA HIS A 16 13.41 9.39 3.69
C HIS A 16 14.58 8.38 3.73
N TRP A 17 15.42 8.33 2.70
CA TRP A 17 16.63 7.50 2.71
C TRP A 17 17.64 7.93 3.78
N LEU A 18 17.84 9.25 3.96
CA LEU A 18 18.70 9.77 5.03
C LEU A 18 18.21 9.32 6.41
N ALA A 19 16.90 9.40 6.67
CA ALA A 19 16.31 8.96 7.94
C ALA A 19 16.50 7.45 8.16
N VAL A 20 16.25 6.63 7.14
CA VAL A 20 16.44 5.17 7.21
C VAL A 20 17.91 4.81 7.43
N ILE A 21 18.83 5.38 6.65
CA ILE A 21 20.26 5.11 6.78
C ILE A 21 20.74 5.53 8.18
N ALA A 22 20.33 6.71 8.67
CA ALA A 22 20.68 7.15 10.01
C ALA A 22 20.19 6.17 11.09
N ALA A 23 18.93 5.71 10.99
CA ALA A 23 18.37 4.73 11.93
C ALA A 23 19.14 3.41 11.92
N TYR A 24 19.49 2.89 10.74
CA TYR A 24 20.26 1.65 10.62
C TYR A 24 21.71 1.80 11.08
N CYS A 25 22.32 2.96 10.86
CA CYS A 25 23.65 3.27 11.42
C CYS A 25 23.63 3.28 12.95
N VAL A 26 22.61 3.89 13.56
CA VAL A 26 22.43 3.85 15.03
C VAL A 26 22.22 2.42 15.51
N MET A 27 21.31 1.66 14.88
CA MET A 27 21.06 0.26 15.24
C MET A 27 22.32 -0.60 15.16
N ARG A 28 23.12 -0.41 14.11
CA ARG A 28 24.41 -1.09 13.95
C ARG A 28 25.42 -0.69 15.02
N ALA A 29 25.45 0.57 15.43
CA ALA A 29 26.34 1.05 16.49
C ALA A 29 25.92 0.52 17.88
N THR A 30 24.64 0.28 18.12
CA THR A 30 24.10 -0.18 19.41
C THR A 30 24.02 -1.70 19.54
N THR A 31 24.11 -2.46 18.44
CA THR A 31 23.94 -3.92 18.44
C THR A 31 25.15 -4.61 17.81
N PRO A 32 26.11 -5.08 18.64
CA PRO A 32 27.28 -5.83 18.17
C PRO A 32 26.88 -7.09 17.40
N GLY A 33 27.63 -7.43 16.35
CA GLY A 33 27.37 -8.62 15.52
C GLY A 33 26.32 -8.44 14.42
N THR A 34 25.78 -7.23 14.25
CA THR A 34 24.99 -6.87 13.06
C THR A 34 25.89 -6.83 11.82
N GLY A 35 25.42 -7.39 10.71
CA GLY A 35 26.17 -7.49 9.44
C GLY A 35 26.49 -6.14 8.79
N THR A 36 26.78 -6.15 7.50
CA THR A 36 26.97 -4.89 6.75
C THR A 36 25.64 -4.12 6.68
N LEU A 37 25.72 -2.78 6.58
CA LEU A 37 24.52 -1.93 6.41
C LEU A 37 23.67 -2.40 5.22
N LEU A 38 24.32 -2.77 4.12
CA LEU A 38 23.65 -3.27 2.93
C LEU A 38 22.87 -4.56 3.21
N ALA A 39 23.48 -5.53 3.89
CA ALA A 39 22.81 -6.78 4.25
C ALA A 39 21.60 -6.55 5.17
N MET A 40 21.69 -5.59 6.10
CA MET A 40 20.58 -5.23 6.98
C MET A 40 19.41 -4.60 6.21
N LEU A 41 19.70 -3.72 5.24
CA LEU A 41 18.69 -3.09 4.39
C LEU A 41 18.06 -4.11 3.43
N GLU A 42 18.87 -4.96 2.80
CA GLU A 42 18.41 -6.04 1.93
C GLU A 42 17.47 -6.98 2.69
N ALA A 43 17.88 -7.45 3.87
CA ALA A 43 17.04 -8.27 4.72
C ALA A 43 15.73 -7.57 5.09
N ARG A 44 15.79 -6.28 5.47
CA ARG A 44 14.57 -5.53 5.80
C ARG A 44 13.61 -5.42 4.62
N PHE A 45 14.13 -5.17 3.43
CA PHE A 45 13.30 -4.86 2.28
C PHE A 45 12.79 -6.09 1.54
N THR A 46 13.41 -7.25 1.72
CA THR A 46 13.10 -8.45 0.93
C THR A 46 12.72 -9.67 1.76
N THR A 47 13.25 -9.82 2.98
CA THR A 47 13.03 -11.04 3.79
C THR A 47 12.20 -10.80 5.05
N ALA A 48 11.98 -9.55 5.46
CA ALA A 48 11.23 -9.23 6.66
C ALA A 48 9.72 -9.08 6.42
N GLY A 49 8.92 -9.59 7.38
CA GLY A 49 7.46 -9.42 7.39
C GLY A 49 6.79 -10.07 6.17
N ASP A 50 5.94 -9.31 5.48
CA ASP A 50 5.16 -9.81 4.34
C ASP A 50 5.93 -9.85 3.02
N ALA A 51 7.16 -9.32 2.97
CA ALA A 51 7.96 -9.25 1.74
C ALA A 51 8.13 -10.62 1.04
N PRO A 52 8.46 -11.72 1.74
CA PRO A 52 8.58 -13.05 1.12
C PRO A 52 7.28 -13.51 0.44
N HIS A 53 6.12 -13.22 1.03
CA HIS A 53 4.82 -13.59 0.47
C HIS A 53 4.54 -12.85 -0.84
N TYR A 54 4.81 -11.54 -0.89
CA TYR A 54 4.68 -10.77 -2.13
C TYR A 54 5.65 -11.21 -3.22
N LEU A 55 6.88 -11.58 -2.84
CA LEU A 55 7.86 -12.12 -3.78
C LEU A 55 7.40 -13.44 -4.38
N PHE A 56 6.94 -14.36 -3.53
CA PHE A 56 6.38 -15.64 -3.96
C PHE A 56 5.21 -15.45 -4.92
N LEU A 57 4.25 -14.57 -4.58
CA LEU A 57 3.11 -14.29 -5.45
C LEU A 57 3.52 -13.62 -6.77
N ALA A 58 4.59 -12.84 -6.78
CA ALA A 58 5.11 -12.23 -8.00
C ALA A 58 5.79 -13.25 -8.92
N THR A 59 6.47 -14.26 -8.38
CA THR A 59 7.20 -15.28 -9.17
C THR A 59 6.30 -16.47 -9.53
N GLU A 60 5.65 -17.06 -8.54
CA GLU A 60 4.86 -18.31 -8.67
C GLU A 60 3.38 -18.04 -8.93
N GLY A 61 2.87 -16.87 -8.50
CA GLY A 61 1.44 -16.58 -8.53
C GLY A 61 0.66 -17.25 -7.41
N TYR A 62 -0.66 -17.15 -7.49
CA TYR A 62 -1.55 -17.76 -6.50
C TYR A 62 -1.68 -19.27 -6.72
N GLN A 63 -1.57 -20.03 -5.63
CA GLN A 63 -1.82 -21.47 -5.64
C GLN A 63 -3.24 -21.79 -5.15
N ALA A 64 -3.89 -22.77 -5.80
CA ALA A 64 -5.22 -23.24 -5.42
C ALA A 64 -5.19 -24.22 -4.23
N THR A 65 -4.09 -24.98 -4.10
CA THR A 65 -3.91 -26.05 -3.11
C THR A 65 -2.49 -26.03 -2.55
N GLY A 66 -2.27 -26.70 -1.42
CA GLY A 66 -0.97 -26.77 -0.75
C GLY A 66 -0.79 -25.70 0.32
N GLU A 67 0.41 -25.65 0.92
CA GLU A 67 0.71 -24.75 2.04
C GLU A 67 0.56 -23.28 1.65
N GLN A 68 1.00 -22.90 0.44
CA GLN A 68 0.97 -21.53 -0.06
C GLN A 68 -0.39 -21.10 -0.62
N ALA A 69 -1.40 -21.98 -0.57
CA ALA A 69 -2.78 -21.59 -0.92
C ALA A 69 -3.32 -20.53 0.05
N ASN A 70 -2.79 -20.48 1.27
CA ASN A 70 -3.15 -19.47 2.26
C ASN A 70 -2.74 -18.04 1.83
N LEU A 71 -1.80 -17.86 0.89
CA LEU A 71 -1.37 -16.56 0.39
C LEU A 71 -2.46 -15.81 -0.39
N ILE A 72 -3.60 -16.45 -0.63
CA ILE A 72 -4.80 -15.78 -1.15
C ILE A 72 -5.29 -14.63 -0.25
N VAL A 73 -4.81 -14.55 1.00
CA VAL A 73 -5.02 -13.41 1.92
C VAL A 73 -4.40 -12.10 1.43
N PHE A 74 -3.38 -12.17 0.59
CA PHE A 74 -2.72 -10.99 0.02
C PHE A 74 -3.43 -10.53 -1.24
N TYR A 75 -3.59 -9.22 -1.36
CA TYR A 75 -4.29 -8.60 -2.47
C TYR A 75 -3.43 -8.55 -3.74
N PRO A 76 -4.04 -8.68 -4.93
CA PRO A 76 -3.32 -9.03 -6.15
C PRO A 76 -2.63 -7.87 -6.86
N LEU A 77 -3.01 -6.61 -6.65
CA LEU A 77 -2.48 -5.52 -7.48
C LEU A 77 -0.95 -5.40 -7.37
N TYR A 78 -0.43 -5.42 -6.15
CA TYR A 78 0.99 -5.24 -5.89
C TYR A 78 1.87 -6.39 -6.43
N PRO A 79 1.61 -7.68 -6.13
CA PRO A 79 2.39 -8.78 -6.73
C PRO A 79 2.23 -8.87 -8.25
N LEU A 80 1.06 -8.50 -8.80
CA LEU A 80 0.88 -8.41 -10.25
C LEU A 80 1.79 -7.34 -10.88
N LEU A 81 1.85 -6.14 -10.29
CA LEU A 81 2.74 -5.08 -10.77
C LEU A 81 4.21 -5.49 -10.63
N MET A 82 4.58 -6.17 -9.54
CA MET A 82 5.93 -6.72 -9.36
C MET A 82 6.30 -7.69 -10.49
N ARG A 83 5.40 -8.63 -10.81
CA ARG A 83 5.59 -9.60 -11.89
C ARG A 83 5.71 -8.93 -13.26
N LEU A 84 4.88 -7.93 -13.54
CA LEU A 84 4.95 -7.19 -14.80
C LEU A 84 6.28 -6.43 -14.93
N LEU A 85 6.71 -5.78 -13.85
CA LEU A 85 7.96 -5.03 -13.85
C LEU A 85 9.18 -5.95 -13.83
N SER A 86 9.07 -7.17 -13.28
CA SER A 86 10.18 -8.15 -13.28
C SER A 86 10.56 -8.63 -14.67
N PHE A 87 9.67 -8.54 -15.67
CA PHE A 87 10.05 -8.77 -17.07
C PHE A 87 11.07 -7.75 -17.59
N VAL A 88 11.13 -6.56 -16.98
CA VAL A 88 12.07 -5.50 -17.36
C VAL A 88 13.31 -5.50 -16.47
N THR A 89 13.14 -5.68 -15.16
CA THR A 89 14.25 -5.64 -14.18
C THR A 89 15.00 -6.97 -14.06
N GLY A 90 14.39 -8.08 -14.48
CA GLY A 90 14.89 -9.44 -14.25
C GLY A 90 14.81 -9.90 -12.78
N ASN A 91 14.24 -9.11 -11.88
CA ASN A 91 14.23 -9.41 -10.44
C ASN A 91 12.99 -8.84 -9.74
N ALA A 92 12.15 -9.73 -9.18
CA ALA A 92 10.91 -9.35 -8.51
C ALA A 92 11.12 -8.52 -7.23
N ALA A 93 12.23 -8.71 -6.50
CA ALA A 93 12.55 -7.92 -5.31
C ALA A 93 12.91 -6.49 -5.66
N ILE A 94 13.77 -6.31 -6.68
CA ILE A 94 14.07 -4.98 -7.22
C ILE A 94 12.78 -4.32 -7.71
N SER A 95 11.91 -5.05 -8.42
CA SER A 95 10.62 -4.53 -8.88
C SER A 95 9.73 -4.05 -7.74
N GLY A 96 9.58 -4.83 -6.66
CA GLY A 96 8.78 -4.43 -5.50
C GLY A 96 9.32 -3.16 -4.84
N VAL A 97 10.62 -3.13 -4.56
CA VAL A 97 11.29 -1.96 -3.97
C VAL A 97 11.12 -0.71 -4.85
N LEU A 98 11.27 -0.84 -6.16
CA LEU A 98 11.07 0.27 -7.10
C LEU A 98 9.61 0.76 -7.11
N ILE A 99 8.63 -0.16 -7.14
CA ILE A 99 7.21 0.20 -7.12
C ILE A 99 6.89 0.98 -5.85
N SER A 100 7.32 0.49 -4.68
CA SER A 100 7.09 1.15 -3.39
C SER A 100 7.67 2.56 -3.35
N GLN A 101 8.94 2.72 -3.73
CA GLN A 101 9.64 4.00 -3.69
C GLN A 101 9.07 5.00 -4.69
N ILE A 102 8.87 4.60 -5.95
CA ILE A 102 8.29 5.46 -6.98
C ILE A 102 6.88 5.88 -6.56
N SER A 103 6.09 4.95 -6.01
CA SER A 103 4.75 5.26 -5.53
C SER A 103 4.77 6.25 -4.38
N PHE A 104 5.66 6.08 -3.40
CA PHE A 104 5.79 6.99 -2.28
C PHE A 104 6.27 8.39 -2.70
N SER A 105 7.26 8.47 -3.59
CA SER A 105 7.71 9.75 -4.16
C SER A 105 6.59 10.47 -4.91
N ALA A 106 5.82 9.74 -5.72
CA ALA A 106 4.65 10.28 -6.40
C ALA A 106 3.56 10.71 -5.40
N ALA A 107 3.31 9.92 -4.35
CA ALA A 107 2.35 10.22 -3.29
C ALA A 107 2.71 11.55 -2.61
N SER A 108 4.00 11.79 -2.37
CA SER A 108 4.51 13.04 -1.78
C SER A 108 4.18 14.27 -2.63
N VAL A 109 4.31 14.16 -3.97
CA VAL A 109 3.93 15.23 -4.89
C VAL A 109 2.42 15.45 -4.91
N VAL A 110 1.62 14.38 -4.88
CA VAL A 110 0.16 14.51 -4.85
C VAL A 110 -0.31 15.14 -3.54
N LEU A 111 0.26 14.73 -2.40
CA LEU A 111 -0.05 15.31 -1.09
C LEU A 111 0.30 16.80 -1.05
N PHE A 112 1.52 17.17 -1.47
CA PHE A 112 1.96 18.56 -1.54
C PHE A 112 0.94 19.42 -2.30
N ARG A 113 0.55 18.96 -3.50
CA ARG A 113 -0.41 19.66 -4.35
C ARG A 113 -1.81 19.72 -3.75
N LEU A 114 -2.22 18.70 -3.01
CA LEU A 114 -3.51 18.69 -2.34
C LEU A 114 -3.56 19.74 -1.23
N ILE A 115 -2.49 19.87 -0.45
CA ILE A 115 -2.39 20.87 0.63
C ILE A 115 -2.27 22.28 0.04
N GLU A 116 -1.46 22.46 -1.01
CA GLU A 116 -1.25 23.76 -1.67
C GLU A 116 -2.55 24.35 -2.27
N LYS A 117 -3.55 23.51 -2.57
CA LYS A 117 -4.85 23.99 -3.07
C LYS A 117 -5.61 24.84 -2.04
N ASP A 118 -5.48 24.53 -0.75
CA ASP A 118 -6.25 25.20 0.32
C ASP A 118 -5.38 26.00 1.29
N HIS A 119 -4.06 25.81 1.24
CA HIS A 119 -3.11 26.37 2.19
C HIS A 119 -1.86 26.93 1.50
N SER A 120 -1.02 27.60 2.28
CA SER A 120 0.24 28.16 1.77
C SER A 120 1.24 27.09 1.33
N ALA A 121 2.15 27.43 0.43
CA ALA A 121 3.25 26.55 0.03
C ALA A 121 4.08 26.05 1.24
N ARG A 122 4.23 26.88 2.29
CA ARG A 122 4.90 26.48 3.53
C ARG A 122 4.15 25.36 4.26
N ALA A 123 2.82 25.44 4.33
CA ALA A 123 2.00 24.39 4.92
C ALA A 123 2.07 23.10 4.09
N ALA A 124 2.09 23.20 2.75
CA ALA A 124 2.26 22.05 1.86
C ALA A 124 3.60 21.34 2.05
N TRP A 125 4.69 22.11 2.16
CA TRP A 125 6.01 21.58 2.50
C TRP A 125 6.01 20.90 3.86
N LEU A 126 5.46 21.56 4.89
CA LEU A 126 5.43 21.00 6.24
C LEU A 126 4.60 19.71 6.30
N GLY A 127 3.41 19.66 5.69
CA GLY A 127 2.59 18.44 5.68
C GLY A 127 3.26 17.28 4.94
N THR A 128 3.95 17.58 3.83
CA THR A 128 4.73 16.56 3.09
C THR A 128 5.93 16.09 3.91
N LEU A 129 6.62 17.01 4.60
CA LEU A 129 7.74 16.71 5.48
C LEU A 129 7.31 15.82 6.65
N LEU A 130 6.18 16.13 7.29
CA LEU A 130 5.61 15.33 8.37
C LEU A 130 5.25 13.92 7.91
N MET A 131 4.71 13.78 6.69
CA MET A 131 4.50 12.47 6.10
C MET A 131 5.83 11.73 5.92
N VAL A 132 6.85 12.35 5.33
CA VAL A 132 8.15 11.70 5.08
C VAL A 132 8.87 11.27 6.35
N LEU A 133 8.78 12.08 7.40
CA LEU A 133 9.43 11.82 8.69
C LEU A 133 8.58 10.94 9.63
N TYR A 134 7.36 10.58 9.24
CA TYR A 134 6.52 9.69 10.03
C TYR A 134 7.21 8.32 10.19
N PRO A 135 7.36 7.80 11.42
CA PRO A 135 8.21 6.62 11.68
C PRO A 135 7.80 5.37 10.89
N PHE A 136 6.51 5.21 10.58
CA PHE A 136 6.02 4.05 9.82
C PHE A 136 6.18 4.21 8.30
N CYS A 137 6.70 5.32 7.79
CA CYS A 137 7.00 5.44 6.37
C CYS A 137 8.12 4.50 5.91
N VAL A 138 8.91 3.94 6.83
CA VAL A 138 9.86 2.86 6.51
C VAL A 138 9.20 1.67 5.79
N PHE A 139 7.91 1.41 6.01
CA PHE A 139 7.16 0.38 5.29
C PHE A 139 6.92 0.71 3.80
N THR A 140 7.18 1.93 3.34
CA THR A 140 7.08 2.30 1.92
C THR A 140 8.42 2.16 1.18
N MET A 141 9.46 1.64 1.84
CA MET A 141 10.81 1.48 1.25
C MET A 141 11.07 0.06 0.74
N GLY A 142 10.50 -0.95 1.38
CA GLY A 142 10.70 -2.36 1.03
C GLY A 142 9.64 -2.91 0.08
N VAL A 143 9.60 -4.24 -0.05
CA VAL A 143 8.56 -4.95 -0.80
C VAL A 143 7.26 -4.95 0.03
N PHE A 144 6.48 -3.89 -0.12
CA PHE A 144 5.32 -3.58 0.70
C PHE A 144 4.29 -2.76 -0.08
N THR A 145 3.02 -2.95 0.23
CA THR A 145 1.90 -2.31 -0.50
C THR A 145 1.68 -0.84 -0.14
N GLU A 146 2.26 -0.39 0.98
CA GLU A 146 1.93 0.84 1.68
C GLU A 146 2.18 2.07 0.81
N GLY A 147 3.30 2.11 0.08
CA GLY A 147 3.62 3.20 -0.83
C GLY A 147 2.64 3.30 -2.00
N LEU A 148 2.27 2.16 -2.60
CA LEU A 148 1.30 2.08 -3.69
C LEU A 148 -0.11 2.46 -3.22
N PHE A 149 -0.54 1.92 -2.08
CA PHE A 149 -1.85 2.20 -1.51
C PHE A 149 -2.01 3.68 -1.15
N LEU A 150 -0.98 4.29 -0.57
CA LEU A 150 -0.97 5.73 -0.25
C LEU A 150 -1.11 6.59 -1.52
N LEU A 151 -0.34 6.28 -2.57
CA LEU A 151 -0.45 6.98 -3.85
C LEU A 151 -1.86 6.89 -4.42
N LEU A 152 -2.42 5.67 -4.53
CA LEU A 152 -3.75 5.44 -5.11
C LEU A 152 -4.84 6.13 -4.29
N THR A 153 -4.69 6.15 -2.96
CA THR A 153 -5.58 6.88 -2.05
C THR A 153 -5.55 8.39 -2.34
N LEU A 154 -4.36 8.99 -2.39
CA LEU A 154 -4.22 10.42 -2.64
C LEU A 154 -4.68 10.81 -4.05
N LEU A 155 -4.40 9.98 -5.06
CA LEU A 155 -4.90 10.18 -6.42
C LEU A 155 -6.43 10.11 -6.48
N THR A 156 -7.04 9.17 -5.75
CA THR A 156 -8.49 9.05 -5.65
C THR A 156 -9.09 10.30 -5.01
N LEU A 157 -8.58 10.74 -3.86
CA LEU A 157 -9.03 11.95 -3.18
C LEU A 157 -8.85 13.21 -4.04
N SER A 158 -7.71 13.32 -4.74
CA SER A 158 -7.48 14.42 -5.68
C SER A 158 -8.49 14.44 -6.83
N ALA A 159 -8.77 13.27 -7.42
CA ALA A 159 -9.75 13.14 -8.49
C ALA A 159 -11.19 13.41 -8.01
N ILE A 160 -11.54 13.01 -6.78
CA ILE A 160 -12.83 13.34 -6.14
C ILE A 160 -12.98 14.86 -6.05
N ARG A 161 -11.98 15.56 -5.50
CA ARG A 161 -11.99 17.02 -5.35
C ARG A 161 -12.07 17.77 -6.69
N GLU A 162 -11.45 17.23 -7.72
CA GLU A 162 -11.52 17.78 -9.08
C GLU A 162 -12.80 17.36 -9.84
N ARG A 163 -13.71 16.62 -9.18
CA ARG A 163 -14.94 16.04 -9.77
C ARG A 163 -14.68 15.19 -11.02
N ARG A 164 -13.50 14.59 -11.09
CA ARG A 164 -13.09 13.65 -12.15
C ARG A 164 -13.49 12.24 -11.75
N TYR A 165 -14.79 11.99 -11.68
CA TYR A 165 -15.37 10.74 -11.12
C TYR A 165 -14.85 9.45 -11.77
N LEU A 166 -14.55 9.46 -13.08
CA LEU A 166 -13.95 8.29 -13.74
C LEU A 166 -12.54 8.00 -13.18
N ALA A 167 -11.70 9.02 -13.06
CA ALA A 167 -10.36 8.85 -12.50
C ALA A 167 -10.43 8.44 -11.02
N ALA A 168 -11.36 9.03 -10.24
CA ALA A 168 -11.61 8.62 -8.87
C ALA A 168 -12.03 7.16 -8.77
N GLY A 169 -12.93 6.71 -9.65
CA GLY A 169 -13.37 5.32 -9.74
C GLY A 169 -12.23 4.36 -10.09
N ILE A 170 -11.39 4.69 -11.08
CA ILE A 170 -10.25 3.86 -11.49
C ILE A 170 -9.21 3.77 -10.37
N PHE A 171 -8.78 4.90 -9.80
CA PHE A 171 -7.77 4.88 -8.73
C PHE A 171 -8.31 4.22 -7.46
N GLY A 172 -9.59 4.42 -7.13
CA GLY A 172 -10.20 3.78 -5.97
C GLY A 172 -10.46 2.29 -6.19
N PHE A 173 -10.77 1.84 -7.41
CA PHE A 173 -10.77 0.42 -7.79
C PHE A 173 -9.39 -0.19 -7.51
N LEU A 174 -8.33 0.44 -8.01
CA LEU A 174 -6.95 -0.04 -7.82
C LEU A 174 -6.55 -0.02 -6.34
N ALA A 175 -6.96 1.00 -5.58
CA ALA A 175 -6.72 1.05 -4.14
C ALA A 175 -7.40 -0.12 -3.40
N ALA A 176 -8.68 -0.38 -3.69
CA ALA A 176 -9.43 -1.50 -3.13
C ALA A 176 -8.90 -2.88 -3.60
N PHE A 177 -8.28 -2.92 -4.77
CA PHE A 177 -7.58 -4.11 -5.30
C PHE A 177 -6.17 -4.29 -4.74
N THR A 178 -5.66 -3.29 -3.99
CA THR A 178 -4.39 -3.36 -3.25
C THR A 178 -4.62 -3.73 -1.80
N ARG A 179 -5.69 -3.23 -1.16
CA ARG A 179 -6.05 -3.54 0.23
C ARG A 179 -7.54 -3.29 0.49
N THR A 180 -8.15 -4.03 1.43
CA THR A 180 -9.56 -3.84 1.85
C THR A 180 -9.88 -2.40 2.25
N GLN A 181 -8.94 -1.67 2.87
CA GLN A 181 -9.14 -0.30 3.34
C GLN A 181 -9.46 0.67 2.19
N GLY A 182 -9.11 0.32 0.94
CA GLY A 182 -9.46 1.13 -0.24
C GLY A 182 -10.97 1.28 -0.45
N MET A 183 -11.79 0.35 0.06
CA MET A 183 -13.25 0.48 0.01
C MET A 183 -13.76 1.72 0.75
N LEU A 184 -13.04 2.19 1.78
CA LEU A 184 -13.42 3.37 2.55
C LEU A 184 -13.43 4.65 1.69
N LEU A 185 -12.73 4.66 0.56
CA LEU A 185 -12.73 5.76 -0.40
C LEU A 185 -14.08 5.97 -1.09
N LEU A 186 -14.98 4.97 -1.03
CA LEU A 186 -16.34 5.12 -1.50
C LEU A 186 -17.10 6.20 -0.72
N ALA A 187 -16.85 6.34 0.59
CA ALA A 187 -17.54 7.32 1.43
C ALA A 187 -17.30 8.79 0.98
N PRO A 188 -16.04 9.30 0.89
CA PRO A 188 -15.81 10.65 0.38
C PRO A 188 -16.22 10.81 -1.09
N ALA A 189 -16.14 9.74 -1.90
CA ALA A 189 -16.57 9.78 -3.30
C ALA A 189 -18.08 9.96 -3.45
N LEU A 190 -18.87 9.21 -2.66
CA LEU A 190 -20.33 9.34 -2.60
C LEU A 190 -20.74 10.70 -2.03
N TYR A 191 -20.07 11.16 -0.97
CA TYR A 191 -20.33 12.48 -0.39
C TYR A 191 -20.18 13.59 -1.45
N GLU A 192 -19.05 13.66 -2.15
CA GLU A 192 -18.84 14.66 -3.21
C GLU A 192 -19.83 14.49 -4.38
N TRP A 193 -20.21 13.26 -4.72
CA TRP A 193 -21.23 13.01 -5.74
C TRP A 193 -22.62 13.53 -5.35
N ILE A 194 -23.02 13.37 -4.09
CA ILE A 194 -24.28 13.89 -3.57
C ILE A 194 -24.26 15.42 -3.53
N VAL A 195 -23.19 16.01 -2.97
CA VAL A 195 -23.02 17.48 -2.85
C VAL A 195 -22.99 18.16 -4.22
N SER A 196 -22.40 17.51 -5.23
CA SER A 196 -22.41 17.98 -6.62
C SER A 196 -23.76 17.79 -7.34
N ARG A 197 -24.85 17.54 -6.61
CA ARG A 197 -26.22 17.31 -7.12
C ARG A 197 -26.30 16.16 -8.11
N LYS A 198 -25.61 15.06 -7.79
CA LYS A 198 -25.60 13.83 -8.58
C LYS A 198 -25.25 14.05 -10.05
N SER A 199 -24.10 14.68 -10.30
CA SER A 199 -23.54 14.80 -11.65
C SER A 199 -23.66 13.48 -12.42
N ARG A 200 -24.03 13.55 -13.71
CA ARG A 200 -24.31 12.37 -14.57
C ARG A 200 -23.11 11.40 -14.67
N ARG A 201 -21.89 11.86 -14.39
CA ARG A 201 -20.68 11.01 -14.40
C ARG A 201 -20.33 10.44 -13.02
N GLY A 202 -21.04 10.80 -11.95
CA GLY A 202 -20.66 10.36 -10.62
C GLY A 202 -20.91 8.89 -10.32
N TRP A 203 -21.64 8.16 -11.15
CA TRP A 203 -21.79 6.70 -11.02
C TRP A 203 -20.45 5.95 -11.14
N PHE A 204 -19.42 6.53 -11.75
CA PHE A 204 -18.09 5.90 -11.82
C PHE A 204 -17.47 5.64 -10.44
N VAL A 205 -17.95 6.28 -9.36
CA VAL A 205 -17.48 5.98 -7.99
C VAL A 205 -17.83 4.54 -7.55
N PHE A 206 -18.81 3.90 -8.20
CA PHE A 206 -19.12 2.49 -7.95
C PHE A 206 -18.07 1.53 -8.52
N LEU A 207 -17.07 2.00 -9.28
CA LEU A 207 -15.90 1.20 -9.61
C LEU A 207 -15.07 0.83 -8.37
N ILE A 208 -15.10 1.65 -7.32
CA ILE A 208 -14.31 1.42 -6.09
C ILE A 208 -14.60 0.04 -5.47
N PRO A 209 -15.86 -0.30 -5.11
CA PRO A 209 -16.16 -1.61 -4.55
C PRO A 209 -15.91 -2.78 -5.53
N LEU A 210 -15.89 -2.53 -6.84
CA LEU A 210 -15.54 -3.57 -7.82
C LEU A 210 -14.09 -4.01 -7.71
N GLY A 211 -13.19 -3.18 -7.16
CA GLY A 211 -11.80 -3.58 -6.88
C GLY A 211 -11.75 -4.72 -5.87
N PHE A 212 -12.48 -4.57 -4.75
CA PHE A 212 -12.66 -5.65 -3.79
C PHE A 212 -13.43 -6.83 -4.38
N GLY A 213 -14.47 -6.57 -5.19
CA GLY A 213 -15.22 -7.60 -5.89
C GLY A 213 -14.35 -8.47 -6.82
N ALA A 214 -13.38 -7.87 -7.51
CA ALA A 214 -12.41 -8.60 -8.34
C ALA A 214 -11.52 -9.53 -7.50
N TYR A 215 -11.12 -9.09 -6.31
CA TYR A 215 -10.40 -9.93 -5.35
C TYR A 215 -11.27 -11.07 -4.79
N LEU A 216 -12.55 -10.84 -4.50
CA LEU A 216 -13.48 -11.90 -4.12
C LEU A 216 -13.68 -12.92 -5.25
N LEU A 217 -13.74 -12.46 -6.50
CA LEU A 217 -13.84 -13.35 -7.65
C LEU A 217 -12.59 -14.23 -7.79
N LEU A 218 -11.40 -13.68 -7.55
CA LEU A 218 -10.15 -14.44 -7.50
C LEU A 218 -10.23 -15.57 -6.45
N ASN A 219 -10.75 -15.26 -5.25
CA ASN A 219 -11.00 -16.25 -4.19
C ASN A 219 -11.96 -17.36 -4.67
N ARG A 220 -13.06 -16.98 -5.33
CA ARG A 220 -14.06 -17.93 -5.83
C ARG A 220 -13.53 -18.85 -6.91
N VAL A 221 -12.71 -18.32 -7.81
CA VAL A 221 -12.13 -19.08 -8.94
C VAL A 221 -11.06 -20.04 -8.45
N LEU A 222 -10.17 -19.61 -7.55
CA LEU A 222 -9.04 -20.43 -7.10
C LEU A 222 -9.41 -21.44 -6.03
N GLN A 223 -10.31 -21.10 -5.12
CA GLN A 223 -10.57 -21.93 -3.93
C GLN A 223 -12.07 -22.17 -3.66
N GLY A 224 -12.94 -21.86 -4.62
CA GLY A 224 -14.34 -22.26 -4.58
C GLY A 224 -15.26 -21.39 -3.70
N SER A 225 -14.72 -20.52 -2.84
CA SER A 225 -15.49 -19.62 -1.96
C SER A 225 -15.03 -18.17 -2.12
N PHE A 226 -15.97 -17.21 -2.13
CA PHE A 226 -15.64 -15.78 -2.22
C PHE A 226 -14.87 -15.27 -0.99
N PHE A 227 -15.15 -15.84 0.20
CA PHE A 227 -14.62 -15.37 1.48
C PHE A 227 -13.52 -16.26 2.04
N ARG A 228 -12.89 -17.07 1.18
CA ARG A 228 -11.89 -18.04 1.59
C ARG A 228 -10.69 -17.40 2.29
N PHE A 229 -10.31 -16.18 1.91
CA PHE A 229 -9.28 -15.42 2.60
C PHE A 229 -9.58 -15.18 4.09
N LEU A 230 -10.84 -15.08 4.52
CA LEU A 230 -11.18 -14.91 5.94
C LEU A 230 -10.85 -16.17 6.75
N GLU A 231 -11.08 -17.34 6.14
CA GLU A 231 -10.74 -18.62 6.76
C GLU A 231 -9.22 -18.76 6.94
N HIS A 232 -8.45 -18.38 5.91
CA HIS A 232 -6.99 -18.38 5.99
C HIS A 232 -6.43 -17.32 6.95
N GLN A 233 -7.05 -16.13 7.01
CA GLN A 233 -6.68 -15.11 8.00
C GLN A 233 -6.92 -15.60 9.43
N ALA A 234 -8.03 -16.31 9.67
CA ALA A 234 -8.37 -16.83 11.00
C ALA A 234 -7.50 -18.04 11.41
N ALA A 235 -6.89 -18.73 10.44
CA ALA A 235 -6.05 -19.90 10.65
C ALA A 235 -4.57 -19.53 10.92
N PRO A 236 -3.74 -20.49 11.39
CA PRO A 236 -2.29 -20.32 11.41
C PRO A 236 -1.74 -19.98 10.01
N PRO A 237 -0.72 -19.11 9.90
CA PRO A 237 0.01 -18.43 10.98
C PRO A 237 -0.59 -17.08 11.45
N TRP A 238 -1.69 -16.58 10.87
CA TRP A 238 -2.14 -15.20 11.11
C TRP A 238 -3.08 -15.02 12.31
N TYR A 239 -4.00 -15.97 12.53
CA TYR A 239 -5.00 -15.90 13.62
C TYR A 239 -5.80 -14.59 13.70
N GLN A 240 -5.94 -13.89 12.58
CA GLN A 240 -6.67 -12.64 12.45
C GLN A 240 -8.16 -12.93 12.34
N THR A 241 -8.91 -12.53 13.37
CA THR A 241 -10.36 -12.73 13.43
C THR A 241 -11.05 -11.43 13.81
N THR A 242 -12.28 -11.24 13.33
CA THR A 242 -13.13 -10.11 13.72
C THR A 242 -13.70 -10.37 15.10
N LYS A 243 -12.90 -10.10 16.13
CA LYS A 243 -13.26 -10.22 17.54
C LYS A 243 -13.34 -8.85 18.21
N TRP A 244 -14.04 -8.78 19.34
CA TRP A 244 -14.02 -7.58 20.17
C TRP A 244 -12.57 -7.28 20.61
N VAL A 245 -12.25 -6.01 20.81
CA VAL A 245 -10.88 -5.57 21.15
C VAL A 245 -10.31 -6.32 22.35
N SER A 246 -11.13 -6.58 23.38
CA SER A 246 -10.74 -7.34 24.57
C SER A 246 -10.31 -8.78 24.26
N GLU A 247 -11.05 -9.46 23.38
CA GLU A 247 -10.76 -10.85 22.99
C GLU A 247 -9.53 -10.94 22.09
N ASN A 248 -9.34 -9.95 21.20
CA ASN A 248 -8.13 -9.84 20.40
C ASN A 248 -6.89 -9.61 21.30
N LEU A 249 -6.98 -8.74 22.30
CA LEU A 249 -5.89 -8.50 23.25
C LEU A 249 -5.56 -9.75 24.06
N ALA A 250 -6.56 -10.45 24.60
CA ALA A 250 -6.37 -11.70 25.33
C ALA A 250 -5.65 -12.75 24.46
N GLN A 251 -6.13 -12.95 23.22
CA GLN A 251 -5.51 -13.89 22.30
C GLN A 251 -4.04 -13.58 22.01
N HIS A 252 -3.69 -12.31 21.76
CA HIS A 252 -2.30 -11.93 21.48
C HIS A 252 -1.41 -12.01 22.72
N PHE A 253 -1.97 -11.73 23.90
CA PHE A 253 -1.26 -11.90 25.17
C PHE A 253 -0.93 -13.37 25.42
N ASP A 254 -1.89 -14.27 25.19
CA ASP A 254 -1.71 -15.71 25.39
C ASP A 254 -0.74 -16.32 24.36
N MET A 255 -0.72 -15.80 23.12
CA MET A 255 0.25 -16.22 22.08
C MET A 255 1.69 -15.76 22.34
N ALA A 256 1.88 -14.76 23.20
CA ALA A 256 3.20 -14.22 23.52
C ALA A 256 3.89 -14.92 24.71
N GLN A 257 3.18 -15.82 25.40
CA GLN A 257 3.70 -16.68 26.47
C GLN A 257 4.32 -17.95 25.90
#